data_AF-A0A9W8Y6L6-F1
#
_entry.id   AF-A0A9W8Y6L6-F1
#
_cell.length_a   1.000
_cell.length_b   1.000
_cell.length_c   1.000
_cell.angle_alpha   90.00
_cell.angle_beta   90.00
_cell.angle_gamma   90.00
#
_symmetry.space_group_name_H-M   'P 1'
#
loop_
_entity.id
_entity.type
_entity.pdbx_description
1 polymer ?
#
loop_
_entity_poly.entity_id
_entity_poly.type
_entity_poly.pdbx_seq_one_letter_code
_entity_poly.pdbx_strand_id
1 'polypeptide(L)'
;MVAPALVLGLRGVQVVFSIIVLGLTAYLVNAFTTPWASWSPHSLNFMLFTSVWTLLAVAYLVLSPTRFPRAAHNAFLWLTFLATTVLAALHIRRTPRGDTAPPPDMAGV
;
A
#
# COMPACT_ATOMS: atom_id res chain seq x y z
N MET A 1 -0.56 19.48 -24.53
CA MET A 1 -0.01 18.10 -24.53
C MET A 1 1.30 18.15 -23.76
N VAL A 2 1.38 17.54 -22.57
CA VAL A 2 2.63 17.56 -21.78
C VAL A 2 3.68 16.77 -22.53
N ALA A 3 4.89 17.33 -22.70
CA ALA A 3 5.95 16.68 -23.47
C ALA A 3 6.29 15.30 -22.87
N PRO A 4 6.46 14.24 -23.69
CA PRO A 4 6.81 12.90 -23.22
C PRO A 4 8.05 12.85 -22.31
N ALA A 5 9.02 13.74 -22.58
CA ALA A 5 10.22 13.92 -21.76
C ALA A 5 9.92 14.40 -20.33
N LEU A 6 8.91 15.26 -20.16
CA LEU A 6 8.52 15.80 -18.85
C LEU A 6 7.88 14.71 -17.99
N VAL A 7 7.09 13.83 -18.61
CA VAL A 7 6.51 12.64 -17.93
C VAL A 7 7.60 11.66 -17.50
N LEU A 8 8.60 11.40 -18.34
CA LEU A 8 9.73 10.54 -17.99
C LEU A 8 10.60 11.15 -16.89
N GLY A 9 10.85 12.46 -16.95
CA GLY A 9 11.58 13.19 -15.91
C GLY A 9 10.88 13.11 -14.54
N LEU A 10 9.57 13.31 -14.50
CA LEU A 10 8.77 13.18 -13.28
C LEU A 10 8.84 11.76 -12.68
N ARG A 11 8.84 10.72 -13.53
CA ARG A 11 9.01 9.33 -13.08
C ARG A 11 10.40 9.08 -12.51
N GLY A 12 11.44 9.68 -13.08
CA GLY A 12 12.80 9.63 -12.54
C GLY A 12 12.87 10.23 -11.13
N VAL A 13 12.31 11.43 -10.94
CA VAL A 13 12.22 12.08 -9.62
C VAL A 13 11.44 11.21 -8.63
N GLN A 14 10.31 10.64 -9.07
CA GLN A 14 9.49 9.74 -8.26
C GLN A 14 10.31 8.54 -7.76
N VAL A 15 11.12 7.92 -8.62
CA VAL A 15 11.98 6.77 -8.26
C VAL A 15 13.04 7.20 -7.24
N VAL A 16 13.74 8.30 -7.48
CA VAL A 16 14.78 8.79 -6.57
C VAL A 16 14.19 9.05 -5.18
N PHE A 17 13.05 9.73 -5.11
CA PHE A 17 12.38 10.00 -3.84
C PHE A 17 11.95 8.71 -3.13
N SER A 18 11.40 7.74 -3.86
CA SER A 18 10.98 6.45 -3.29
C SER A 18 12.15 5.65 -2.70
N ILE A 19 13.33 5.69 -3.32
CA ILE A 19 14.53 5.00 -2.83
C ILE A 19 15.03 5.64 -1.54
N ILE A 20 15.03 6.98 -1.46
CA ILE A 20 15.43 7.71 -0.25
C ILE A 20 14.50 7.35 0.92
N VAL A 21 13.18 7.38 0.69
CA VAL A 21 12.20 7.02 1.71
C VAL A 21 12.37 5.56 2.13
N LEU A 22 12.57 4.64 1.17
CA LEU A 22 12.79 3.23 1.47
C LEU A 22 14.02 3.02 2.37
N GLY A 23 15.15 3.64 2.05
CA GLY A 23 16.38 3.52 2.83
C GLY A 23 16.23 4.06 4.26
N LEU A 24 15.68 5.27 4.41
CA LEU A 24 15.50 5.89 5.71
C LEU A 24 14.49 5.12 6.58
N THR A 25 13.37 4.70 6.00
CA THR A 25 12.31 3.99 6.73
C THR A 25 12.72 2.57 7.09
N ALA A 26 13.42 1.86 6.19
CA ALA A 26 13.97 0.53 6.50
C ALA A 26 15.02 0.59 7.62
N TYR A 27 15.90 1.60 7.61
CA TYR A 27 16.86 1.82 8.68
C TYR A 27 16.15 2.06 10.02
N LEU A 28 15.12 2.92 10.04
CA LEU A 28 14.35 3.19 11.26
C LEU A 28 13.62 1.94 11.75
N VAL A 29 12.93 1.21 10.87
CA VAL A 29 12.25 -0.05 11.22
C VAL A 29 13.24 -1.06 11.84
N ASN A 30 14.42 -1.20 11.25
CA ASN A 30 15.48 -2.05 11.82
C ASN A 30 15.96 -1.54 13.19
N ALA A 31 16.12 -0.22 13.37
CA ALA A 31 16.49 0.37 14.65
C ALA A 31 15.42 0.17 15.75
N PHE A 32 14.15 0.13 15.37
CA PHE A 32 13.03 -0.20 16.27
C PHE A 32 12.88 -1.70 16.55
N THR A 33 13.61 -2.55 15.82
CA THR A 33 13.58 -4.01 15.95
C THR A 33 14.86 -4.48 16.66
N THR A 34 14.93 -4.21 17.96
CA THR A 34 16.03 -4.64 18.83
C THR A 34 15.61 -5.86 19.65
N PRO A 35 16.56 -6.59 20.29
CA PRO A 35 16.21 -7.69 21.20
C PRO A 35 15.26 -7.28 22.35
N TRP A 36 15.19 -5.98 22.66
CA TRP A 36 14.44 -5.42 23.78
C TRP A 36 13.15 -4.72 23.35
N ALA A 37 12.96 -4.48 22.04
CA ALA A 37 11.79 -3.87 21.45
C ALA A 37 11.59 -4.40 20.03
N SER A 38 10.46 -5.04 19.74
CA SER A 38 10.11 -5.59 18.41
C SER A 38 8.89 -4.90 17.81
N TRP A 39 8.73 -3.60 18.06
CA TRP A 39 7.58 -2.85 17.57
C TRP A 39 8.00 -1.55 16.93
N SER A 40 7.75 -1.44 15.62
CA SER A 40 7.95 -0.21 14.86
C SER A 40 6.65 0.60 14.79
N PRO A 41 6.71 1.94 14.92
CA PRO A 41 5.57 2.82 14.69
C PRO A 41 4.84 2.53 13.36
N HIS A 42 3.51 2.51 13.40
CA HIS A 42 2.70 2.20 12.22
C HIS A 42 2.91 3.18 11.06
N SER A 43 3.23 4.45 11.36
CA SER A 43 3.60 5.46 10.37
C SER A 43 4.83 5.06 9.55
N LEU A 44 5.86 4.50 10.18
CA LEU A 44 7.07 4.04 9.51
C LEU A 44 6.81 2.80 8.65
N ASN A 45 6.03 1.85 9.15
CA ASN A 45 5.62 0.67 8.40
C ASN A 45 4.81 1.07 7.14
N PHE A 46 3.94 2.07 7.24
CA PHE A 46 3.21 2.61 6.09
C PHE A 46 4.13 3.31 5.08
N MET A 47 5.11 4.08 5.55
CA MET A 47 6.09 4.73 4.66
C MET A 47 7.00 3.70 3.95
N LEU A 48 7.36 2.60 4.63
CA LEU A 48 8.09 1.50 4.03
C LEU A 48 7.24 0.79 2.97
N PHE A 49 5.98 0.46 3.29
CA PHE A 49 5.05 -0.11 2.32
C PHE A 49 4.85 0.78 1.09
N THR A 50 4.56 2.06 1.30
CA THR A 50 4.25 2.99 0.20
C THR A 50 5.47 3.21 -0.70
N SER A 51 6.70 3.28 -0.15
CA SER A 51 7.91 3.41 -0.96
C SER A 51 8.18 2.17 -1.83
N VAL A 52 8.05 0.96 -1.28
CA VAL A 52 8.11 -0.28 -2.08
C VAL A 52 7.02 -0.30 -3.15
N TRP A 53 5.79 0.06 -2.79
CA TRP A 53 4.67 0.11 -3.72
C TRP A 53 4.90 1.10 -4.87
N THR A 54 5.48 2.27 -4.59
CA THR A 54 5.77 3.26 -5.63
C THR A 54 6.81 2.75 -6.65
N LEU A 55 7.82 1.99 -6.22
CA LEU A 55 8.78 1.36 -7.14
C LEU A 55 8.10 0.34 -8.05
N LEU A 56 7.24 -0.52 -7.49
CA LEU A 56 6.47 -1.49 -8.26
C LEU A 56 5.52 -0.79 -9.25
N ALA A 57 4.84 0.27 -8.83
CA ALA A 57 3.93 1.04 -9.66
C ALA A 57 4.67 1.74 -10.82
N VAL A 58 5.83 2.35 -10.56
CA VAL A 58 6.62 2.99 -11.62
C VAL A 58 7.15 1.95 -12.60
N ALA A 59 7.71 0.84 -12.13
CA ALA A 59 8.19 -0.25 -12.98
C ALA A 59 7.07 -0.76 -13.89
N TYR A 60 5.88 -0.99 -13.33
CA TYR A 60 4.70 -1.39 -14.08
C TYR A 60 4.28 -0.35 -15.12
N LEU A 61 4.16 0.92 -14.75
CA LEU A 61 3.70 1.99 -15.63
C LEU A 61 4.71 2.35 -16.74
N VAL A 62 6.00 2.03 -16.58
CA VAL A 62 7.04 2.19 -17.62
C VAL A 62 7.07 0.97 -18.56
N LEU A 63 6.92 -0.25 -18.03
CA LEU A 63 6.89 -1.48 -18.83
C LEU A 63 5.60 -1.62 -19.66
N SER A 64 4.46 -1.21 -19.10
CA SER A 64 3.13 -1.30 -19.71
C SER A 64 3.08 -0.76 -21.15
N PRO A 65 3.41 0.52 -21.41
CA PRO A 65 3.36 1.07 -22.76
C PRO A 65 4.50 0.59 -23.66
N THR A 66 5.64 0.13 -23.11
CA THR A 66 6.82 -0.26 -23.90
C THR A 66 6.80 -1.71 -24.37
N ARG A 67 6.15 -2.62 -23.63
CA ARG A 67 6.15 -4.05 -23.94
C ARG A 67 4.78 -4.59 -24.36
N PHE A 68 3.67 -4.04 -23.85
CA PHE A 68 2.32 -4.60 -24.08
C PHE A 68 1.22 -3.53 -24.22
N PRO A 69 1.25 -2.72 -25.31
CA PRO A 69 0.32 -1.60 -25.52
C PRO A 69 -1.18 -1.97 -25.56
N ARG A 70 -1.53 -3.27 -25.66
CA ARG A 70 -2.93 -3.75 -25.70
C ARG A 70 -3.41 -4.54 -24.48
N ALA A 71 -2.51 -5.06 -23.63
CA ALA A 71 -2.89 -6.02 -22.57
C ALA A 71 -2.74 -5.46 -21.14
N ALA A 72 -1.92 -4.44 -20.95
CA ALA A 72 -1.53 -4.01 -19.61
C ALA A 72 -2.71 -3.40 -18.81
N HIS A 73 -3.52 -2.54 -19.43
CA HIS A 73 -4.60 -1.85 -18.70
C HIS A 73 -5.62 -2.80 -18.07
N ASN A 74 -6.00 -3.85 -18.81
CA ASN A 74 -6.99 -4.82 -18.35
C ASN A 74 -6.46 -5.65 -17.17
N ALA A 75 -5.22 -6.15 -17.26
CA ALA A 75 -4.66 -7.00 -16.21
C ALA A 75 -4.50 -6.26 -14.87
N PHE A 76 -4.08 -5.00 -14.90
CA PHE A 76 -3.92 -4.22 -13.67
C PHE A 76 -5.25 -3.77 -13.06
N LEU A 77 -6.23 -3.39 -13.89
CA LEU A 77 -7.60 -3.13 -13.44
C LEU A 77 -8.19 -4.36 -12.74
N TRP A 78 -8.07 -5.53 -13.35
CA TRP A 78 -8.54 -6.78 -12.74
C TRP A 78 -7.78 -7.13 -11.46
N LEU A 79 -6.46 -6.95 -11.42
CA LEU A 79 -5.65 -7.25 -10.24
C LEU A 79 -5.98 -6.33 -9.07
N THR A 80 -6.07 -5.02 -9.31
CA THR A 80 -6.43 -4.04 -8.27
C THR A 80 -7.87 -4.22 -7.80
N PHE A 81 -8.81 -4.47 -8.70
CA PHE A 81 -10.19 -4.79 -8.36
C PHE A 81 -10.29 -6.08 -7.53
N LEU A 82 -9.55 -7.12 -7.90
CA LEU A 82 -9.52 -8.37 -7.15
C LEU A 82 -8.91 -8.16 -5.76
N ALA A 83 -7.80 -7.43 -5.68
CA ALA A 83 -7.13 -7.14 -4.42
C ALA A 83 -8.04 -6.36 -3.46
N THR A 84 -8.74 -5.32 -3.93
CA THR A 84 -9.67 -4.54 -3.09
C THR A 84 -10.89 -5.36 -2.69
N THR A 85 -11.41 -6.21 -3.58
CA THR A 85 -12.52 -7.12 -3.28
C THR A 85 -12.14 -8.13 -2.21
N VAL A 86 -10.97 -8.75 -2.32
CA VAL A 86 -10.46 -9.70 -1.32
C VAL A 86 -10.22 -9.00 0.01
N LEU A 87 -9.65 -7.79 0.01
CA LEU A 87 -9.43 -7.01 1.22
C LEU A 87 -10.76 -6.66 1.92
N ALA A 88 -11.76 -6.24 1.15
CA ALA A 88 -13.11 -5.96 1.66
C ALA A 88 -13.79 -7.21 2.21
N ALA A 89 -13.69 -8.34 1.51
CA ALA A 89 -14.22 -9.61 1.97
C ALA A 89 -13.54 -10.08 3.27
N LEU A 90 -12.23 -9.94 3.36
CA LEU A 90 -11.47 -10.25 4.58
C LEU A 90 -11.83 -9.29 5.72
N HIS A 91 -12.04 -8.01 5.44
CA HIS A 91 -12.49 -7.02 6.42
C HIS A 91 -13.87 -7.40 6.98
N ILE A 92 -14.83 -7.69 6.11
CA ILE A 92 -16.18 -8.15 6.52
C ILE A 92 -16.08 -9.43 7.36
N ARG A 93 -15.25 -10.40 6.95
CA ARG A 93 -15.07 -11.66 7.68
C ARG A 93 -14.44 -11.45 9.06
N ARG A 94 -13.55 -10.47 9.21
CA ARG A 94 -12.87 -10.16 10.47
C ARG A 94 -13.62 -9.16 11.35
N THR A 95 -14.69 -8.53 10.86
CA THR A 95 -15.49 -7.60 11.65
C THR A 95 -16.25 -8.40 12.71
N PRO A 96 -15.98 -8.19 14.03
CA PRO A 96 -16.76 -8.82 15.08
C PRO A 96 -18.21 -8.39 14.92
N ARG A 97 -19.12 -9.36 14.77
CA ARG A 97 -20.55 -9.07 14.84
C ARG A 97 -20.82 -8.65 16.27
N GLY A 98 -21.02 -7.35 16.47
CA GLY A 98 -21.26 -6.76 17.78
C GLY A 98 -22.36 -7.53 18.50
N ASP A 99 -22.06 -7.95 19.71
CA ASP A 99 -23.01 -8.53 20.63
C ASP A 99 -24.15 -7.53 20.81
N THR A 100 -25.36 -7.91 20.43
CA THR A 100 -26.57 -7.07 20.58
C THR A 100 -27.28 -7.36 21.90
N ALA A 101 -26.62 -8.11 22.80
CA ALA A 101 -27.10 -8.34 24.14
C ALA A 101 -27.34 -6.99 24.84
N PRO A 102 -28.56 -6.72 25.31
CA PRO A 102 -28.83 -5.55 26.14
C PRO A 102 -27.89 -5.55 27.34
N PRO A 103 -27.29 -4.40 27.71
CA PRO A 103 -26.56 -4.27 28.96
C PRO A 103 -27.44 -4.78 30.12
N PRO A 104 -26.91 -5.61 31.04
CA PRO A 104 -27.70 -6.25 32.10
C PRO A 104 -28.40 -5.24 33.05
N ASP A 105 -28.05 -3.97 32.95
CA ASP A 105 -28.59 -2.81 33.64
C ASP A 105 -29.81 -2.17 32.98
N MET A 106 -30.24 -2.62 31.78
CA MET A 106 -31.42 -2.07 31.07
C MET A 106 -32.66 -2.97 31.10
N ALA A 107 -32.62 -4.11 31.81
CA ALA A 107 -33.70 -5.09 31.86
C ALA A 107 -34.64 -4.94 33.08
N GLY A 108 -34.54 -3.84 33.84
CA GLY A 108 -35.15 -3.71 35.17
C GLY A 108 -35.63 -2.31 35.58
N VAL A 109 -36.14 -1.52 34.65
CA VAL A 109 -36.98 -0.32 34.92
C VAL A 109 -38.12 -0.26 33.92
#